data_AF-A0A1G2Z937-F1
#
_entry.id   AF-A0A1G2Z937-F1
#
_cell.length_a   1.000
_cell.length_b   1.000
_cell.length_c   1.000
_cell.angle_alpha   90.00
_cell.angle_beta   90.00
_cell.angle_gamma   90.00
#
_symmetry.space_group_name_H-M   'P 1'
#
loop_
_entity.id
_entity.type
_entity.pdbx_description
1 polymer ?
#
loop_
_entity_poly.entity_id
_entity_poly.type
_entity_poly.pdbx_seq_one_letter_code
_entity_poly.pdbx_strand_id
1 'polypeptide(L)'
;MTDERIEFYKQAIEKMPGLGESLLERLCAQKDAIPRNVIVTIFVRKGTRLVKAVGCLLENSLVEESQVLCRVLFETMVTFEYFLKLAKDDYDEVFRRYVHSFMLDKIKQLEAVDYRTCPSEKKDFWLKTKDEIERAYDLKVLKKIKRYGFACMSFEQVANDTGNGELYDLVYRFYSRNIHAADANENLTAFLRPEAWAEYADSMKKMVLEVTFRAGDAILANANEWAGRPCEQ
;
A
#
# COMPACT_ATOMS: atom_id res chain seq x y z
N MET A 1 10.58 4.94 -22.26
CA MET A 1 9.13 4.76 -22.38
C MET A 1 8.64 5.66 -23.52
N THR A 2 7.80 5.15 -24.43
CA THR A 2 7.26 5.93 -25.56
C THR A 2 6.14 6.88 -25.09
N ASP A 3 5.88 7.95 -25.84
CA ASP A 3 4.81 8.90 -25.53
C ASP A 3 3.42 8.24 -25.51
N GLU A 4 3.19 7.28 -26.41
CA GLU A 4 1.99 6.45 -26.44
C GLU A 4 1.77 5.69 -25.12
N ARG A 5 2.84 5.14 -24.54
CA ARG A 5 2.78 4.39 -23.28
C ARG A 5 2.52 5.29 -22.08
N ILE A 6 3.05 6.52 -22.10
CA ILE A 6 2.77 7.54 -21.09
C ILE A 6 1.30 7.92 -21.12
N GLU A 7 0.78 8.18 -22.32
CA GLU A 7 -0.60 8.58 -22.50
C GLU A 7 -1.57 7.46 -22.08
N PHE A 8 -1.24 6.23 -22.45
CA PHE A 8 -1.95 5.05 -21.95
C PHE A 8 -2.00 5.00 -20.42
N TYR A 9 -0.87 5.18 -19.72
CA TYR A 9 -0.84 5.16 -18.25
C TYR A 9 -1.66 6.28 -17.62
N LYS A 10 -1.64 7.49 -18.17
CA LYS A 10 -2.48 8.57 -17.67
C LYS A 10 -3.96 8.23 -17.78
N GLN A 11 -4.40 7.79 -18.95
CA GLN A 11 -5.80 7.42 -19.19
C GLN A 11 -6.24 6.24 -18.31
N ALA A 12 -5.37 5.27 -18.08
CA ALA A 12 -5.66 4.16 -17.19
C ALA A 12 -5.78 4.60 -15.73
N ILE A 13 -4.83 5.42 -15.23
CA ILE A 13 -4.85 5.96 -13.87
C ILE A 13 -6.10 6.81 -13.61
N GLU A 14 -6.55 7.59 -14.59
CA GLU A 14 -7.78 8.39 -14.48
C GLU A 14 -9.03 7.51 -14.28
N LYS A 15 -9.09 6.36 -14.96
CA LYS A 15 -10.23 5.43 -14.90
C LYS A 15 -10.22 4.52 -13.67
N MET A 16 -9.03 4.14 -13.19
CA MET A 16 -8.85 3.18 -12.09
C MET A 16 -9.69 3.48 -10.84
N PRO A 17 -9.83 4.74 -10.37
CA PRO A 17 -10.68 5.02 -9.22
C PRO A 17 -12.14 4.61 -9.42
N GLY A 18 -12.70 4.83 -10.62
CA GLY A 18 -14.07 4.40 -10.94
C GLY A 18 -14.22 2.88 -10.91
N LEU A 19 -13.25 2.15 -11.47
CA LEU A 19 -13.21 0.69 -11.42
C LEU A 19 -13.11 0.18 -9.99
N GLY A 20 -12.29 0.83 -9.17
CA GLY A 20 -12.13 0.51 -7.76
C GLY A 20 -13.39 0.72 -6.93
N GLU A 21 -14.11 1.82 -7.13
CA GLU A 21 -15.40 2.06 -6.44
C GLU A 21 -16.45 1.03 -6.87
N SER A 22 -16.55 0.71 -8.16
CA SER A 22 -17.44 -0.36 -8.65
C SER A 22 -17.10 -1.71 -8.01
N LEU A 23 -15.81 -2.07 -7.93
CA LEU A 23 -15.37 -3.29 -7.28
C LEU A 23 -15.73 -3.32 -5.78
N LEU A 24 -15.59 -2.19 -5.08
CA LEU A 24 -15.98 -2.08 -3.67
C LEU A 24 -17.47 -2.30 -3.45
N GLU A 25 -18.33 -1.72 -4.29
CA GLU A 25 -19.78 -1.92 -4.25
C GLU A 25 -20.12 -3.41 -4.40
N ARG A 26 -19.49 -4.11 -5.36
CA ARG A 26 -19.68 -5.55 -5.55
C ARG A 26 -19.23 -6.36 -4.34
N LEU A 27 -18.03 -6.09 -3.82
CA LEU A 27 -17.48 -6.79 -2.65
C LEU A 27 -18.37 -6.62 -1.41
N CYS A 28 -18.95 -5.43 -1.22
CA CYS A 28 -19.84 -5.13 -0.10
C CYS A 28 -21.24 -5.71 -0.27
N ALA A 29 -21.72 -5.90 -1.49
CA ALA A 29 -23.03 -6.49 -1.78
C ALA A 29 -23.09 -8.00 -1.49
N GLN A 30 -21.95 -8.69 -1.47
CA GLN A 30 -21.85 -10.13 -1.16
C GLN A 30 -21.97 -10.39 0.34
N LYS A 31 -23.20 -10.30 0.89
CA LYS A 31 -23.47 -10.39 2.34
C LYS A 31 -22.88 -11.65 3.01
N ASP A 32 -22.97 -12.79 2.35
CA ASP A 32 -22.47 -14.07 2.90
C ASP A 32 -20.93 -14.18 2.88
N ALA A 33 -20.27 -13.34 2.08
CA ALA A 33 -18.81 -13.29 1.96
C ALA A 33 -18.18 -12.12 2.74
N ILE A 34 -18.96 -11.31 3.47
CA ILE A 34 -18.47 -10.11 4.17
C ILE A 34 -17.22 -10.41 5.01
N PRO A 35 -17.19 -11.44 5.88
CA PRO A 35 -15.99 -11.72 6.69
C PRO A 35 -14.74 -12.02 5.86
N ARG A 36 -14.91 -12.64 4.68
CA ARG A 36 -13.82 -12.94 3.74
C ARG A 36 -13.39 -11.73 2.91
N ASN A 37 -14.31 -10.82 2.66
CA ASN A 37 -14.07 -9.65 1.82
C ASN A 37 -13.55 -8.44 2.59
N VAL A 38 -13.55 -8.43 3.93
CA VAL A 38 -13.13 -7.26 4.73
C VAL A 38 -11.72 -6.79 4.35
N ILE A 39 -10.75 -7.71 4.35
CA ILE A 39 -9.35 -7.35 4.07
C ILE A 39 -9.18 -6.88 2.62
N VAL A 40 -9.80 -7.59 1.67
CA VAL A 40 -9.78 -7.22 0.25
C VAL A 40 -10.38 -5.83 0.04
N THR A 41 -11.51 -5.54 0.68
CA THR A 41 -12.18 -4.23 0.65
C THR A 41 -11.26 -3.11 1.17
N ILE A 42 -10.50 -3.38 2.24
CA ILE A 42 -9.53 -2.42 2.79
C ILE A 42 -8.43 -2.12 1.76
N PHE A 43 -7.86 -3.15 1.13
CA PHE A 43 -6.81 -2.98 0.13
C PHE A 43 -7.31 -2.24 -1.11
N VAL A 44 -8.46 -2.61 -1.66
CA VAL A 44 -9.07 -1.91 -2.80
C VAL A 44 -9.34 -0.45 -2.45
N ARG A 45 -9.99 -0.18 -1.31
CA ARG A 45 -10.28 1.19 -0.88
C ARG A 45 -9.02 2.04 -0.72
N LYS A 46 -7.97 1.49 -0.12
CA LYS A 46 -6.70 2.19 0.05
C LYS A 46 -6.01 2.41 -1.29
N GLY A 47 -5.93 1.38 -2.14
CA GLY A 47 -5.34 1.44 -3.48
C GLY A 47 -6.01 2.50 -4.35
N THR A 48 -7.34 2.45 -4.47
CA THR A 48 -8.15 3.43 -5.20
C THR A 48 -7.88 4.87 -4.77
N ARG A 49 -7.85 5.11 -3.46
CA ARG A 49 -7.57 6.45 -2.91
C ARG A 49 -6.14 6.92 -3.22
N LEU A 50 -5.16 6.01 -3.14
CA LEU A 50 -3.77 6.33 -3.46
C LEU A 50 -3.58 6.61 -4.95
N VAL A 51 -4.17 5.82 -5.85
CA VAL A 51 -4.14 6.07 -7.30
C VAL A 51 -4.75 7.44 -7.61
N LYS A 52 -5.93 7.75 -7.04
CA LYS A 52 -6.57 9.07 -7.19
C LYS A 52 -5.68 10.20 -6.67
N ALA A 53 -5.07 10.02 -5.51
CA ALA A 53 -4.19 11.03 -4.92
C ALA A 53 -2.93 11.27 -5.76
N VAL A 54 -2.31 10.21 -6.28
CA VAL A 54 -1.16 10.33 -7.20
C VAL A 54 -1.57 11.07 -8.48
N GLY A 55 -2.71 10.72 -9.09
CA GLY A 55 -3.22 11.43 -10.27
C GLY A 55 -3.38 12.94 -10.01
N CYS A 56 -4.02 13.31 -8.90
CA CYS A 56 -4.22 14.71 -8.51
C CYS A 56 -2.89 15.46 -8.29
N LEU A 57 -1.89 14.82 -7.68
CA LEU A 57 -0.56 15.42 -7.51
C LEU A 57 0.12 15.66 -8.86
N LEU A 58 0.05 14.68 -9.76
CA LEU A 58 0.65 14.79 -11.10
C LEU A 58 -0.01 15.88 -11.97
N GLU A 59 -1.33 16.05 -11.86
CA GLU A 59 -2.08 17.14 -12.52
C GLU A 59 -1.62 18.52 -12.04
N ASN A 60 -1.21 18.64 -10.78
CA ASN A 60 -0.72 19.87 -10.18
C ASN A 60 0.82 20.00 -10.24
N SER A 61 1.49 19.16 -11.04
CA SER A 61 2.95 19.14 -11.21
C SER A 61 3.74 18.86 -9.91
N LEU A 62 3.12 18.19 -8.93
CA LEU A 62 3.72 17.79 -7.66
C LEU A 62 4.34 16.39 -7.78
N VAL A 63 5.39 16.28 -8.61
CA VAL A 63 6.01 14.99 -8.94
C VAL A 63 6.68 14.38 -7.72
N GLU A 64 7.33 15.15 -6.86
CA GLU A 64 8.07 14.63 -5.70
C GLU A 64 7.14 14.03 -4.65
N GLU A 65 6.06 14.73 -4.29
CA GLU A 65 5.04 14.23 -3.37
C GLU A 65 4.33 12.99 -3.94
N SER A 66 4.16 12.96 -5.27
CA SER A 66 3.55 11.80 -5.93
C SER A 66 4.41 10.54 -5.78
N GLN A 67 5.73 10.66 -5.68
CA GLN A 67 6.65 9.54 -5.44
C GLN A 67 6.43 8.91 -4.07
N VAL A 68 6.19 9.73 -3.04
CA VAL A 68 5.89 9.26 -1.67
C VAL A 68 4.65 8.38 -1.70
N LEU A 69 3.57 8.86 -2.32
CA LEU A 69 2.32 8.10 -2.41
C LEU A 69 2.46 6.87 -3.31
N CYS A 70 3.26 6.97 -4.37
CA CYS A 70 3.57 5.86 -5.25
C CYS A 70 4.27 4.71 -4.50
N ARG A 71 5.21 5.03 -3.61
CA ARG A 71 5.83 4.05 -2.71
C ARG A 71 4.80 3.40 -1.79
N VAL A 72 3.92 4.19 -1.16
CA VAL A 72 2.87 3.64 -0.28
C VAL A 72 1.90 2.74 -1.06
N LEU A 73 1.59 3.09 -2.31
CA LEU A 73 0.76 2.28 -3.20
C LEU A 73 1.44 0.94 -3.55
N PHE A 74 2.73 0.98 -3.89
CA PHE A 74 3.53 -0.23 -4.11
C PHE A 74 3.58 -1.13 -2.87
N GLU A 75 3.87 -0.56 -1.68
CA GLU A 75 3.84 -1.31 -0.42
C GLU A 75 2.47 -1.93 -0.17
N THR A 76 1.39 -1.22 -0.52
CA THR A 76 0.01 -1.71 -0.41
C THR A 76 -0.24 -2.89 -1.36
N MET A 77 0.21 -2.81 -2.62
CA MET A 77 0.10 -3.90 -3.60
C MET A 77 0.84 -5.16 -3.14
N VAL A 78 2.14 -5.05 -2.84
CA VAL A 78 2.97 -6.19 -2.42
C VAL A 78 2.40 -6.87 -1.17
N THR A 79 1.95 -6.07 -0.21
CA THR A 79 1.32 -6.58 1.01
C THR A 79 0.03 -7.34 0.70
N PHE A 80 -0.78 -6.84 -0.23
CA PHE A 80 -2.02 -7.48 -0.63
C PHE A 80 -1.78 -8.81 -1.35
N GLU A 81 -0.87 -8.83 -2.31
CA GLU A 81 -0.48 -10.06 -3.03
C GLU A 81 0.03 -11.13 -2.07
N TYR A 82 0.84 -10.73 -1.09
CA TYR A 82 1.35 -11.66 -0.09
C TYR A 82 0.26 -12.17 0.85
N PHE A 83 -0.69 -11.32 1.23
CA PHE A 83 -1.88 -11.76 1.97
C PHE A 83 -2.65 -12.81 1.18
N LEU A 84 -2.94 -12.56 -0.10
CA LEU A 84 -3.65 -13.50 -0.96
C LEU A 84 -2.89 -14.81 -1.15
N LYS A 85 -1.56 -14.74 -1.31
CA LYS A 85 -0.69 -15.92 -1.41
C LYS A 85 -0.86 -16.84 -0.20
N LEU A 86 -0.78 -16.30 1.01
CA LEU A 86 -0.94 -17.09 2.24
C LEU A 86 -2.39 -17.54 2.48
N ALA A 87 -3.36 -16.69 2.12
CA ALA A 87 -4.78 -16.95 2.31
C ALA A 87 -5.30 -18.12 1.46
N LYS A 88 -4.59 -18.49 0.38
CA LYS A 88 -4.88 -19.71 -0.40
C LYS A 88 -4.73 -20.99 0.44
N ASP A 89 -3.80 -20.99 1.39
CA ASP A 89 -3.51 -22.16 2.22
C ASP A 89 -4.37 -22.16 3.50
N ASP A 90 -4.41 -21.03 4.22
CA ASP A 90 -5.17 -20.90 5.47
C ASP A 90 -5.64 -19.45 5.68
N TYR A 91 -6.84 -19.13 5.16
CA TYR A 91 -7.42 -17.80 5.27
C TYR A 91 -7.61 -17.35 6.73
N ASP A 92 -8.14 -18.22 7.59
CA ASP A 92 -8.53 -17.85 8.95
C ASP A 92 -7.30 -17.49 9.80
N GLU A 93 -6.21 -18.26 9.64
CA GLU A 93 -4.95 -17.95 10.32
C GLU A 93 -4.35 -16.63 9.83
N VAL A 94 -4.31 -16.41 8.52
CA VAL A 94 -3.72 -15.20 7.93
C VAL A 94 -4.54 -13.97 8.27
N PHE A 95 -5.88 -14.08 8.22
CA PHE A 95 -6.79 -13.04 8.66
C PHE A 95 -6.56 -12.68 10.12
N ARG A 96 -6.55 -13.68 11.01
CA ARG A 96 -6.28 -13.48 12.44
C ARG A 96 -4.95 -12.77 12.66
N ARG A 97 -3.89 -13.22 12.00
CA ARG A 97 -2.56 -12.61 12.10
C ARG A 97 -2.52 -11.19 11.55
N TYR A 98 -3.23 -10.91 10.45
CA TYR A 98 -3.38 -9.57 9.90
C TYR A 98 -4.02 -8.63 10.91
N VAL A 99 -5.18 -9.01 11.47
CA VAL A 99 -5.90 -8.23 12.48
C VAL A 99 -5.04 -8.02 13.73
N HIS A 100 -4.42 -9.08 14.25
CA HIS A 100 -3.55 -8.98 15.42
C HIS A 100 -2.36 -8.04 15.19
N SER A 101 -1.72 -8.10 14.02
CA SER A 101 -0.62 -7.20 13.69
C SER A 101 -1.06 -5.73 13.65
N PHE A 102 -2.21 -5.46 13.04
CA PHE A 102 -2.79 -4.11 12.98
C PHE A 102 -3.15 -3.59 14.37
N MET A 103 -3.74 -4.43 15.22
CA MET A 103 -4.08 -4.05 16.59
C MET A 103 -2.83 -3.75 17.43
N LEU A 104 -1.77 -4.57 17.31
CA LEU A 104 -0.50 -4.31 17.99
C LEU A 104 0.13 -2.98 17.53
N ASP A 105 0.09 -2.67 16.23
CA ASP A 105 0.58 -1.37 15.72
C ASP A 105 -0.24 -0.20 16.26
N LYS A 106 -1.56 -0.35 16.35
CA LYS A 106 -2.44 0.67 16.95
C LYS A 106 -2.19 0.87 18.43
N ILE A 107 -2.04 -0.22 19.18
CA ILE A 107 -1.70 -0.17 20.61
C ILE A 107 -0.36 0.53 20.81
N LYS A 108 0.67 0.20 20.01
CA LYS A 108 1.97 0.87 20.05
C LYS A 108 1.88 2.38 19.76
N GLN A 109 1.03 2.79 18.81
CA GLN A 109 0.76 4.21 18.54
C GLN A 109 0.13 4.91 19.75
N LEU A 110 -0.85 4.27 20.39
CA LEU A 110 -1.50 4.79 21.60
C LEU A 110 -0.51 4.88 22.76
N GLU A 111 0.31 3.86 22.99
CA GLU A 111 1.36 3.86 24.02
C GLU A 111 2.35 5.00 23.83
N ALA A 112 2.77 5.28 22.59
CA ALA A 112 3.72 6.36 22.28
C ALA A 112 3.19 7.77 22.64
N VAL A 113 1.87 7.93 22.73
CA VAL A 113 1.21 9.18 23.15
C VAL A 113 0.54 9.07 24.51
N ASP A 114 0.91 8.05 25.31
CA ASP A 114 0.32 7.75 26.63
C ASP A 114 -1.22 7.73 26.60
N TYR A 115 -1.78 7.10 25.56
CA TYR A 115 -3.22 6.95 25.33
C TYR A 115 -4.01 8.27 25.26
N ARG A 116 -3.36 9.44 25.09
CA ARG A 116 -4.03 10.75 25.08
C ARG A 116 -5.06 10.93 23.96
N THR A 117 -4.94 10.16 22.88
CA THR A 117 -5.88 10.18 21.74
C THR A 117 -6.97 9.11 21.85
N CYS A 118 -7.03 8.38 22.96
CA CYS A 118 -8.01 7.33 23.22
C CYS A 118 -8.98 7.79 24.31
N PRO A 119 -10.30 7.53 24.16
CA PRO A 119 -11.23 7.65 25.28
C PRO A 119 -10.74 6.83 26.47
N SER A 120 -10.76 7.41 27.68
CA SER A 120 -10.17 6.78 28.87
C SER A 120 -10.83 5.44 29.20
N GLU A 121 -12.12 5.31 28.96
CA GLU A 121 -12.91 4.09 29.14
C GLU A 121 -12.53 2.95 28.18
N LYS A 122 -11.71 3.23 27.16
CA LYS A 122 -11.22 2.23 26.21
C LYS A 122 -9.78 1.79 26.49
N LYS A 123 -9.05 2.40 27.42
CA LYS A 123 -7.65 2.02 27.72
C LYS A 123 -7.55 0.56 28.14
N ASP A 124 -8.41 0.11 29.05
CA ASP A 124 -8.43 -1.27 29.54
C ASP A 124 -8.74 -2.28 28.44
N PHE A 125 -9.60 -1.90 27.48
CA PHE A 125 -9.88 -2.73 26.31
C PHE A 125 -8.60 -2.96 25.49
N TRP A 126 -7.84 -1.90 25.19
CA TRP A 126 -6.59 -2.02 24.42
C TRP A 126 -5.52 -2.85 25.14
N LEU A 127 -5.39 -2.67 26.46
CA LEU A 127 -4.45 -3.46 27.28
C LEU A 127 -4.84 -4.94 27.31
N LYS A 128 -6.13 -5.24 27.52
CA LYS A 128 -6.64 -6.61 27.50
C LYS A 128 -6.44 -7.26 26.12
N THR A 129 -6.74 -6.54 25.05
CA THR A 129 -6.52 -7.04 23.68
C THR A 129 -5.03 -7.31 23.42
N LYS A 130 -4.12 -6.47 23.93
CA LYS A 130 -2.68 -6.73 23.85
C LYS A 130 -2.33 -8.07 24.49
N ASP A 131 -2.76 -8.28 25.73
CA ASP A 131 -2.47 -9.50 26.49
C ASP A 131 -3.02 -10.76 25.81
N GLU A 132 -4.25 -10.68 25.26
CA GLU A 132 -4.88 -11.76 24.52
C GLU A 132 -4.07 -12.13 23.26
N ILE A 133 -3.63 -11.12 22.50
CA ILE A 133 -2.80 -11.33 21.31
C ILE A 133 -1.45 -11.93 21.70
N GLU A 134 -0.79 -11.43 22.75
CA GLU A 134 0.53 -11.91 23.17
C GLU A 134 0.49 -13.37 23.65
N ARG A 135 -0.61 -13.81 24.26
CA ARG A 135 -0.82 -15.21 24.65
C ARG A 135 -1.15 -16.14 23.47
N ALA A 136 -1.62 -15.59 22.35
CA ALA A 136 -2.02 -16.39 21.19
C ALA A 136 -0.86 -16.90 20.33
N TYR A 137 0.37 -16.41 20.58
CA TYR A 137 1.56 -16.73 19.80
C TYR A 137 2.72 -17.16 20.70
N ASP A 138 3.56 -18.06 20.17
CA ASP A 138 4.87 -18.32 20.73
C ASP A 138 5.76 -17.07 20.63
N LEU A 139 6.67 -16.90 21.60
CA LEU A 139 7.49 -15.69 21.72
C LEU A 139 8.31 -15.38 20.45
N LYS A 140 8.71 -16.41 19.70
CA LYS A 140 9.48 -16.27 18.46
C LYS A 140 8.63 -15.67 17.35
N VAL A 141 7.41 -16.15 17.14
CA VAL A 141 6.47 -15.60 16.15
C VAL A 141 5.98 -14.22 16.59
N LEU A 142 5.65 -14.03 17.86
CA LEU A 142 5.21 -12.72 18.37
C LEU A 142 6.24 -11.62 18.11
N LYS A 143 7.53 -11.90 18.34
CA LYS A 143 8.62 -10.96 18.02
C LYS A 143 8.66 -10.60 16.54
N LYS A 144 8.39 -11.56 15.65
CA LYS A 144 8.32 -11.30 14.20
C LYS A 144 7.09 -10.47 13.85
N ILE A 145 5.92 -10.77 14.41
CA ILE A 145 4.69 -10.00 14.19
C ILE A 145 4.89 -8.54 14.61
N LYS A 146 5.44 -8.29 15.81
CA LYS A 146 5.72 -6.93 16.30
C LYS A 146 6.73 -6.15 15.45
N ARG A 147 7.63 -6.85 14.73
CA ARG A 147 8.69 -6.22 13.93
C ARG A 147 8.29 -6.03 12.47
N TYR A 148 7.55 -6.99 11.92
CA TYR A 148 7.33 -7.14 10.48
C TYR A 148 5.85 -7.21 10.09
N GLY A 149 4.93 -7.02 11.03
CA GLY A 149 3.51 -7.21 10.83
C GLY A 149 3.15 -8.67 10.56
N PHE A 150 2.00 -8.90 9.92
CA PHE A 150 1.49 -10.26 9.69
C PHE A 150 2.40 -11.14 8.82
N ALA A 151 3.24 -10.53 7.98
CA ALA A 151 4.11 -11.27 7.09
C ALA A 151 5.23 -12.02 7.83
N CYS A 152 5.56 -11.61 9.06
CA CYS A 152 6.63 -12.20 9.88
C CYS A 152 8.03 -12.18 9.22
N MET A 153 8.23 -11.37 8.19
CA MET A 153 9.47 -11.22 7.43
C MET A 153 9.59 -9.79 6.90
N SER A 154 10.81 -9.37 6.56
CA SER A 154 11.04 -8.00 6.06
C SER A 154 10.28 -7.73 4.75
N PHE A 155 9.93 -6.47 4.50
CA PHE A 155 9.20 -6.10 3.29
C PHE A 155 9.95 -6.46 2.00
N GLU A 156 11.29 -6.39 1.98
CA GLU A 156 12.13 -6.87 0.86
C GLU A 156 11.92 -8.37 0.60
N GLN A 157 11.87 -9.19 1.66
CA GLN A 157 11.59 -10.62 1.52
C GLN A 157 10.18 -10.84 0.97
N VAL A 158 9.18 -10.08 1.46
CA VAL A 158 7.81 -10.16 0.94
C VAL A 158 7.76 -9.79 -0.55
N ALA A 159 8.45 -8.72 -0.95
CA ALA A 159 8.50 -8.30 -2.35
C ALA A 159 9.15 -9.37 -3.25
N ASN A 160 10.26 -9.97 -2.81
CA ASN A 160 10.86 -11.09 -3.54
C ASN A 160 9.93 -12.30 -3.63
N ASP A 161 9.26 -12.63 -2.52
CA ASP A 161 8.30 -13.74 -2.44
C ASP A 161 7.06 -13.56 -3.31
N THR A 162 6.70 -12.33 -3.67
CA THR A 162 5.62 -12.01 -4.61
C THR A 162 6.10 -11.67 -6.02
N GLY A 163 7.41 -11.83 -6.32
CA GLY A 163 7.97 -11.57 -7.64
C GLY A 163 8.18 -10.08 -7.97
N ASN A 164 8.13 -9.21 -6.96
CA ASN A 164 8.28 -7.76 -7.06
C ASN A 164 9.66 -7.24 -6.63
N GLY A 165 10.69 -8.11 -6.58
CA GLY A 165 12.04 -7.74 -6.14
C GLY A 165 12.68 -6.59 -6.94
N GLU A 166 12.58 -6.64 -8.27
CA GLU A 166 13.11 -5.59 -9.15
C GLU A 166 12.38 -4.25 -8.94
N LEU A 167 11.05 -4.31 -8.79
CA LEU A 167 10.24 -3.12 -8.55
C LEU A 167 10.50 -2.55 -7.14
N TYR A 168 10.75 -3.41 -6.15
CA TYR A 168 11.20 -2.99 -4.81
C TYR A 168 12.52 -2.22 -4.89
N ASP A 169 13.50 -2.76 -5.61
CA ASP A 169 14.79 -2.10 -5.81
C ASP A 169 14.62 -0.74 -6.48
N LEU A 170 13.78 -0.64 -7.50
CA LEU A 170 13.46 0.62 -8.16
C LEU A 170 12.84 1.61 -7.17
N VAL A 171 11.72 1.26 -6.53
CA VAL A 171 10.96 2.14 -5.63
C VAL A 171 11.82 2.56 -4.43
N TYR A 172 12.56 1.67 -3.79
CA TYR A 172 13.32 2.00 -2.58
C TYR A 172 14.66 2.69 -2.86
N ARG A 173 15.36 2.36 -3.95
CA ARG A 173 16.63 3.03 -4.27
C ARG A 173 16.41 4.43 -4.82
N PHE A 174 15.35 4.63 -5.61
CA PHE A 174 15.02 5.96 -6.13
C PHE A 174 14.30 6.82 -5.09
N TYR A 175 13.30 6.30 -4.39
CA TYR A 175 12.49 7.16 -3.50
C TYR A 175 13.04 7.29 -2.08
N SER A 176 13.70 6.29 -1.48
CA SER A 176 14.10 6.41 -0.05
C SER A 176 15.25 7.40 0.21
N ARG A 177 16.12 7.64 -0.78
CA ARG A 177 17.16 8.68 -0.69
C ARG A 177 16.61 10.09 -0.88
N ASN A 178 15.51 10.22 -1.62
CA ASN A 178 14.94 11.50 -2.00
C ASN A 178 13.91 11.99 -0.96
N ILE A 179 13.07 11.15 -0.36
CA ILE A 179 11.96 11.60 0.51
C ILE A 179 12.37 12.52 1.69
N HIS A 180 13.60 12.44 2.19
CA HIS A 180 14.06 13.29 3.31
C HIS A 180 15.09 14.36 2.93
N ALA A 181 15.67 14.30 1.74
CA ALA A 181 16.72 15.21 1.27
C ALA A 181 16.40 15.90 -0.07
N ALA A 182 15.31 15.50 -0.73
CA ALA A 182 14.85 15.99 -2.02
C ALA A 182 14.64 17.49 -1.97
N ASP A 183 13.86 17.99 -1.00
CA ASP A 183 13.51 19.41 -0.95
C ASP A 183 14.72 20.34 -1.01
N ALA A 184 15.89 19.97 -0.48
CA ALA A 184 17.08 20.81 -0.61
C ALA A 184 17.87 20.52 -1.90
N ASN A 185 18.12 19.24 -2.21
CA ASN A 185 18.97 18.86 -3.34
C ASN A 185 18.29 19.07 -4.69
N GLU A 186 17.00 18.78 -4.77
CA GLU A 186 16.18 18.90 -5.96
C GLU A 186 15.92 20.39 -6.25
N ASN A 187 15.54 21.19 -5.26
CA ASN A 187 15.43 22.64 -5.44
C ASN A 187 16.78 23.29 -5.79
N LEU A 188 17.89 22.86 -5.19
CA LEU A 188 19.22 23.36 -5.54
C LEU A 188 19.61 22.95 -6.96
N THR A 189 19.27 21.74 -7.40
CA THR A 189 19.52 21.27 -8.77
C THR A 189 18.67 22.03 -9.78
N ALA A 190 17.38 22.24 -9.48
CA ALA A 190 16.47 23.05 -10.30
C ALA A 190 16.98 24.48 -10.47
N PHE A 191 17.52 25.07 -9.40
CA PHE A 191 18.10 26.41 -9.43
C PHE A 191 19.43 26.47 -10.22
N LEU A 192 20.33 25.50 -10.00
CA LEU A 192 21.68 25.52 -10.59
C LEU A 192 21.73 24.96 -12.02
N ARG A 193 20.80 24.07 -12.39
CA ARG A 193 20.78 23.32 -13.66
C ARG A 193 19.33 23.05 -14.12
N PRO A 194 18.60 24.08 -14.57
CA PRO A 194 17.18 23.96 -14.87
C PRO A 194 16.85 22.98 -16.02
N GLU A 195 17.71 22.86 -17.04
CA GLU A 195 17.48 21.93 -18.15
C GLU A 195 17.64 20.47 -17.71
N ALA A 196 18.71 20.17 -16.97
CA ALA A 196 18.95 18.83 -16.43
C ALA A 196 17.86 18.44 -15.41
N TRP A 197 17.35 19.42 -14.66
CA TRP A 197 16.22 19.22 -13.76
C TRP A 197 14.94 18.87 -14.52
N ALA A 198 14.63 19.57 -15.63
CA ALA A 198 13.45 19.27 -16.43
C ALA A 198 13.46 17.84 -17.00
N GLU A 199 14.60 17.39 -17.52
CA GLU A 199 14.78 16.01 -18.01
C GLU A 199 14.62 14.96 -16.90
N TYR A 200 15.16 15.25 -15.71
CA TYR A 200 15.01 14.40 -14.54
C TYR A 200 13.55 14.34 -14.07
N ALA A 201 12.88 15.48 -13.92
CA ALA A 201 11.48 15.55 -13.50
C ALA A 201 10.54 14.81 -14.47
N ASP A 202 10.79 14.91 -15.78
CA ASP A 202 10.06 14.15 -16.80
C ASP A 202 10.30 12.64 -16.66
N SER A 203 11.55 12.22 -16.42
CA SER A 203 11.88 10.82 -16.16
C SER A 203 11.22 10.28 -14.88
N MET A 204 11.14 11.10 -13.83
CA MET A 204 10.47 10.75 -12.58
C MET A 204 8.96 10.64 -12.76
N LYS A 205 8.34 11.58 -13.48
CA LYS A 205 6.91 11.53 -13.83
C LYS A 205 6.57 10.24 -14.57
N LYS A 206 7.41 9.85 -15.53
CA LYS A 206 7.30 8.58 -16.28
C LYS A 206 7.33 7.37 -15.35
N MET A 207 8.27 7.34 -14.41
CA MET A 207 8.37 6.25 -13.42
C MET A 207 7.14 6.21 -12.51
N VAL A 208 6.69 7.35 -11.98
CA VAL A 208 5.51 7.42 -11.10
C VAL A 208 4.28 6.88 -11.83
N LEU A 209 4.05 7.28 -13.09
CA LEU A 209 2.96 6.77 -13.91
C LEU A 209 3.02 5.24 -14.05
N GLU A 210 4.19 4.70 -14.41
CA GLU A 210 4.36 3.25 -14.59
C GLU A 210 4.10 2.47 -13.28
N VAL A 211 4.72 2.89 -12.17
CA VAL A 211 4.56 2.19 -10.88
C VAL A 211 3.13 2.32 -10.36
N THR A 212 2.50 3.48 -10.53
CA THR A 212 1.11 3.72 -10.11
C THR A 212 0.14 2.87 -10.90
N PHE A 213 0.33 2.79 -12.23
CA PHE A 213 -0.46 1.91 -13.08
C PHE A 213 -0.29 0.45 -12.65
N ARG A 214 0.96 -0.06 -12.57
CA ARG A 214 1.22 -1.47 -12.24
C ARG A 214 0.65 -1.85 -10.88
N ALA A 215 0.82 -1.00 -9.86
CA ALA A 215 0.33 -1.27 -8.52
C ALA A 215 -1.18 -1.13 -8.39
N GLY A 216 -1.78 -0.12 -9.02
CA GLY A 216 -3.23 0.05 -9.08
C GLY A 216 -3.92 -1.11 -9.79
N ASP A 217 -3.42 -1.46 -10.98
CA ASP A 217 -3.93 -2.57 -11.79
C ASP A 217 -3.84 -3.90 -11.05
N ALA A 218 -2.68 -4.23 -10.47
CA ALA A 218 -2.49 -5.46 -9.71
C ALA A 218 -3.45 -5.55 -8.50
N ILE A 219 -3.67 -4.46 -7.75
CA ILE A 219 -4.64 -4.46 -6.64
C ILE A 219 -6.05 -4.76 -7.17
N LEU A 220 -6.48 -4.09 -8.23
CA LEU A 220 -7.82 -4.28 -8.80
C LEU A 220 -7.99 -5.67 -9.39
N ALA A 221 -7.02 -6.15 -10.18
CA ALA A 221 -7.03 -7.47 -10.80
C ALA A 221 -7.10 -8.58 -9.75
N ASN A 222 -6.25 -8.53 -8.73
CA ASN A 222 -6.22 -9.52 -7.66
C ASN A 222 -7.50 -9.54 -6.82
N ALA A 223 -8.05 -8.36 -6.48
CA ALA A 223 -9.30 -8.27 -5.74
C ALA A 223 -10.51 -8.73 -6.57
N ASN A 224 -10.45 -8.50 -7.88
CA ASN A 224 -11.45 -8.94 -8.82
C ASN A 224 -11.43 -10.47 -9.03
N GLU A 225 -10.23 -11.07 -9.13
CA GLU A 225 -10.06 -12.53 -9.11
C GLU A 225 -10.63 -13.13 -7.82
N TRP A 226 -10.30 -12.53 -6.66
CA TRP A 226 -10.82 -12.95 -5.36
C TRP A 226 -12.36 -12.91 -5.29
N ALA A 227 -12.99 -11.88 -5.87
CA ALA A 227 -14.45 -11.74 -5.89
C ALA A 227 -15.15 -12.81 -6.77
N GLY A 228 -14.39 -13.60 -7.55
CA GLY A 228 -14.89 -14.73 -8.33
C GLY A 228 -15.61 -14.37 -9.62
N ARG A 229 -15.53 -13.11 -10.11
CA ARG A 229 -16.04 -12.67 -11.41
C ARG A 229 -15.28 -11.45 -11.94
N PRO A 230 -14.94 -11.38 -13.25
CA PRO A 230 -14.23 -10.23 -13.79
C PRO A 230 -14.98 -8.89 -13.63
N CYS A 231 -14.23 -7.79 -13.46
CA CYS A 231 -14.70 -6.43 -13.69
C CYS A 231 -14.70 -6.30 -15.21
N GLU A 232 -15.87 -6.05 -15.79
CA GLU A 232 -15.94 -5.71 -17.21
C GLU A 232 -15.12 -4.42 -17.41
N GLN A 233 -14.07 -4.51 -18.24
CA GLN A 233 -13.18 -3.41 -18.61
C GLN A 233 -13.83 -2.51 -19.66
#